data_AF-A0A4Q9GRA9-F1
#
_entry.id   AF-A0A4Q9GRA9-F1
#
_cell.length_a   1.000
_cell.length_b   1.000
_cell.length_c   1.000
_cell.angle_alpha   90.00
_cell.angle_beta   90.00
_cell.angle_gamma   90.00
#
_symmetry.space_group_name_H-M   'P 1'
#
loop_
_entity.id
_entity.type
_entity.pdbx_description
1 polymer ?
#
loop_
_entity_poly.entity_id
_entity_poly.type
_entity_poly.pdbx_seq_one_letter_code
_entity_poly.pdbx_strand_id
1 'polypeptide(L)' 'MNGSIDQILKTLKTLRLLSLNARIEAARANEHGAGFSVVAQEMMGLANAGETVTRAIENELARLNDAIRL' A
#
# COMPACT_ATOMS: atom_id res chain seq x y z
N MET A 1 2.76 2.46 21.10
CA MET A 1 3.16 2.06 19.74
C MET A 1 2.09 2.59 18.79
N ASN A 2 2.47 3.23 17.69
CA ASN A 2 1.61 4.06 16.83
C ASN A 2 0.53 3.24 16.10
N GLY A 3 -0.55 2.86 16.80
CA GLY A 3 -1.60 1.99 16.27
C GLY A 3 -2.24 2.47 14.96
N SER A 4 -2.23 3.78 14.70
CA SER A 4 -2.70 4.34 13.43
C SER A 4 -1.76 4.02 12.25
N ILE A 5 -0.44 4.06 12.44
CA ILE A 5 0.54 3.72 11.40
C ILE A 5 0.45 2.24 11.05
N ASP A 6 0.40 1.38 12.07
CA ASP A 6 0.24 -0.06 11.88
C ASP A 6 -1.06 -0.39 11.12
N GLN A 7 -2.17 0.30 11.44
CA GLN A 7 -3.45 0.12 10.76
C GLN A 7 -3.39 0.58 9.28
N ILE A 8 -2.67 1.66 8.99
CA ILE A 8 -2.46 2.13 7.61
C ILE A 8 -1.63 1.10 6.83
N LEU A 9 -0.50 0.63 7.38
CA LEU A 9 0.33 -0.39 6.75
C LEU A 9 -0.44 -1.69 6.49
N LYS A 10 -1.29 -2.10 7.44
CA LYS A 10 -2.18 -3.26 7.27
C LYS A 10 -3.19 -3.06 6.14
N THR A 11 -3.80 -1.89 6.06
CA THR A 11 -4.74 -1.53 4.98
C THR A 11 -4.07 -1.56 3.62
N LEU A 12 -2.87 -0.98 3.50
CA LEU A 12 -2.08 -0.98 2.27
C LEU A 12 -1.68 -2.40 1.85
N LYS A 13 -1.31 -3.26 2.80
CA LYS A 13 -1.03 -4.68 2.51
C LYS A 13 -2.25 -5.41 1.96
N THR A 14 -3.43 -5.20 2.56
CA THR A 14 -4.69 -5.76 2.07
C THR A 14 -5.00 -5.26 0.66
N LEU A 15 -4.81 -3.96 0.41
CA LEU A 15 -4.99 -3.37 -0.93
C LEU A 15 -4.08 -4.06 -1.96
N ARG A 16 -2.79 -4.28 -1.65
CA ARG A 16 -1.86 -5.01 -2.55
C ARG A 16 -2.36 -6.42 -2.88
N LEU A 17 -2.86 -7.15 -1.88
CA LEU A 17 -3.38 -8.50 -2.08
C LEU A 17 -4.64 -8.48 -2.95
N LEU A 18 -5.54 -7.53 -2.72
CA LEU A 18 -6.75 -7.37 -3.53
C LEU A 18 -6.40 -7.01 -4.98
N SER A 19 -5.45 -6.09 -5.18
CA SER A 19 -4.93 -5.73 -6.50
C SER A 19 -4.29 -6.92 -7.21
N LEU A 20 -3.54 -7.76 -6.50
CA LEU A 20 -2.98 -8.98 -7.07
C LEU A 20 -4.08 -9.95 -7.53
N ASN A 21 -5.09 -10.20 -6.68
CA ASN A 21 -6.22 -11.05 -7.03
C ASN A 21 -6.98 -10.51 -8.24
N ALA A 22 -7.21 -9.20 -8.29
CA ALA A 22 -7.85 -8.54 -9.43
C ALA A 22 -7.01 -8.68 -10.73
N ARG A 23 -5.68 -8.57 -10.65
CA ARG A 23 -4.78 -8.82 -11.80
C ARG A 23 -4.86 -10.26 -12.28
N ILE A 24 -4.92 -11.24 -11.36
CA ILE A 24 -5.05 -12.66 -11.70
C ILE A 24 -6.38 -12.92 -12.40
N GLU A 25 -7.50 -12.39 -11.89
CA GLU A 25 -8.81 -12.59 -12.50
C GLU A 25 -8.92 -11.86 -13.85
N ALA A 26 -8.32 -10.68 -13.96
CA ALA A 26 -8.19 -9.97 -15.23
C ALA A 26 -7.42 -10.79 -16.28
N ALA A 27 -6.32 -11.42 -15.89
CA ALA A 27 -5.60 -12.34 -16.78
C ALA A 27 -6.46 -13.56 -17.16
N ARG A 28 -7.25 -14.09 -16.23
CA ARG A 28 -8.16 -15.22 -16.47
C ARG A 28 -9.28 -14.89 -17.46
N ALA A 29 -9.74 -13.64 -17.48
CA ALA A 29 -10.78 -13.16 -18.38
C ALA A 29 -10.28 -12.82 -19.80
N ASN A 30 -8.99 -13.04 -20.11
CA ASN A 30 -8.37 -12.73 -21.40
C ASN A 30 -8.70 -11.29 -21.85
N GLU A 31 -9.25 -11.12 -23.07
CA GLU A 31 -9.58 -9.80 -23.63
C GLU A 31 -10.60 -9.01 -22.79
N HIS A 32 -11.53 -9.70 -22.12
CA HIS A 32 -12.52 -9.06 -21.26
C HIS A 32 -11.93 -8.49 -19.96
N GLY A 33 -10.73 -8.94 -19.57
CA GLY A 33 -10.04 -8.47 -18.38
C GLY A 33 -9.04 -7.35 -18.62
N ALA A 34 -8.79 -6.95 -19.86
CA ALA A 34 -7.72 -5.99 -20.19
C ALA A 34 -7.84 -4.66 -19.42
N GLY A 35 -9.03 -4.08 -19.35
CA GLY A 35 -9.27 -2.84 -18.58
C GLY A 35 -9.09 -3.02 -17.07
N PHE A 36 -9.53 -4.16 -16.53
CA PHE A 36 -9.36 -4.48 -15.11
C PHE A 36 -7.89 -4.72 -14.73
N SER A 37 -7.09 -5.25 -15.65
CA SER A 37 -5.65 -5.44 -15.45
C SER A 37 -4.92 -4.11 -15.20
N VAL A 38 -5.28 -3.08 -15.98
CA VAL A 38 -4.73 -1.72 -15.82
C VAL A 38 -5.09 -1.15 -14.46
N VAL A 39 -6.38 -1.18 -14.09
CA VAL A 39 -6.85 -0.69 -12.79
C VAL A 39 -6.15 -1.40 -11.63
N ALA A 40 -6.01 -2.72 -11.72
CA ALA A 40 -5.40 -3.50 -10.67
C ALA A 40 -3.88 -3.24 -10.56
N GLN A 41 -3.21 -2.86 -11.65
CA GLN A 41 -1.83 -2.39 -11.63
C GLN A 41 -1.69 -1.01 -10.98
N GLU A 42 -2.58 -0.06 -11.28
CA GLU A 42 -2.62 1.25 -10.64
C GLU A 42 -2.84 1.16 -9.13
N MET A 43 -3.78 0.31 -8.69
CA MET A 43 -4.03 0.08 -7.27
C MET A 43 -2.80 -0.50 -6.54
N MET A 44 -2.05 -1.38 -7.21
CA MET A 44 -0.79 -1.90 -6.66
C MET A 44 0.26 -0.79 -6.55
N GLY A 45 0.34 0.11 -7.53
CA GLY A 45 1.18 1.31 -7.48
C GLY A 45 0.83 2.21 -6.29
N LEU A 46 -0.45 2.53 -6.11
CA LEU A 46 -0.94 3.34 -5.00
C LEU A 46 -0.62 2.72 -3.63
N ALA A 47 -0.77 1.41 -3.50
CA ALA A 47 -0.46 0.73 -2.25
C ALA A 47 1.04 0.77 -1.92
N ASN A 48 1.92 0.61 -2.91
CA ASN A 48 3.37 0.77 -2.76
C ASN A 48 3.75 2.20 -2.35
N ALA A 49 3.18 3.19 -3.03
CA ALA A 49 3.44 4.59 -2.76
C ALA A 49 2.98 4.98 -1.35
N GLY A 50 1.77 4.55 -0.95
CA GLY A 50 1.25 4.75 0.39
C GLY A 50 2.13 4.12 1.47
N GLU A 51 2.68 2.92 1.22
CA GLU A 51 3.58 2.25 2.17
C GLU A 51 4.88 3.05 2.36
N THR A 52 5.43 3.57 1.26
CA THR A 52 6.64 4.39 1.29
C THR A 52 6.43 5.67 2.11
N VAL A 53 5.33 6.38 1.85
CA VAL A 53 4.98 7.60 2.60
C VAL A 53 4.74 7.30 4.08
N THR A 54 4.04 6.22 4.39
CA THR A 54 3.74 5.84 5.78
C THR A 54 5.01 5.53 6.57
N ARG A 55 5.98 4.82 5.95
CA ARG A 55 7.29 4.57 6.56
C ARG A 55 8.13 5.83 6.73
N ALA A 56 8.05 6.77 5.78
CA ALA A 56 8.72 8.06 5.91
C ALA A 56 8.18 8.86 7.12
N ILE A 57 6.85 8.85 7.33
CA ILE A 57 6.22 9.46 8.51
C ILE A 57 6.68 8.78 9.80
N GLU A 58 6.73 7.45 9.82
CA GLU A 58 7.21 6.68 10.98
C GLU A 58 8.65 7.06 11.36
N ASN A 59 9.53 7.17 10.37
CA ASN A 59 10.92 7.60 10.57
C ASN A 59 11.01 9.04 11.09
N GLU A 60 10.19 9.96 10.56
CA GLU A 60 10.17 11.34 11.02
C GLU A 60 9.70 11.46 12.48
N LEU A 61 8.67 10.72 12.85
CA LEU A 61 8.21 10.66 14.24
C LEU A 61 9.26 10.07 15.18
N ALA A 62 10.02 9.06 14.74
CA ALA A 62 11.13 8.51 15.50
C ALA A 62 12.21 9.58 15.74
N ARG A 63 12.61 10.31 14.70
CA ARG A 63 13.58 11.42 14.79
C ARG A 63 13.13 12.52 15.77
N LEU A 64 11.86 12.91 15.71
CA LEU A 64 11.29 13.91 16.62
C LEU A 64 11.30 13.42 18.08
N ASN A 65 10.93 12.16 18.32
CA ASN A 65 10.95 11.58 19.67
C ASN A 65 12.37 11.51 20.25
N ASP A 66 13.37 11.20 19.43
CA ASP A 66 14.77 11.18 19.86
C ASP A 66 15.27 12.59 20.17
N ALA A 67 14.91 13.58 19.36
CA ALA A 67 15.26 14.99 19.60
C ALA A 67 14.66 15.56 20.90
N ILE A 68 13.46 15.12 21.29
CA ILE A 68 12.81 15.55 22.55
C ILE A 68 13.45 14.91 23.80
N ARG A 69 14.15 13.78 23.64
CA ARG A 69 14.78 13.05 24.75
C ARG A 69 16.20 13.52 25.09
N LEU A 70 16.77 14.42 24.28
CA LEU A 70 18.03 15.12 24.54
C LEU A 70 17.77 16.40 25.36
#